data_AF-A0A9D1Y1P9-F1
#
_entry.id   AF-A0A9D1Y1P9-F1
#
_cell.length_a   1.000
_cell.length_b   1.000
_cell.length_c   1.000
_cell.angle_alpha   90.00
_cell.angle_beta   90.00
_cell.angle_gamma   90.00
#
_symmetry.space_group_name_H-M   'P 1'
#
loop_
_entity.id
_entity.type
_entity.pdbx_description
1 polymer ?
#
loop_
_entity_poly.entity_id
_entity_poly.type
_entity_poly.pdbx_seq_one_letter_code
_entity_poly.pdbx_strand_id
1 'polypeptide(L)'
;MPARYILTGRPLCGKTSLAAWLCRRLPQPVLGVRTVCTGRCAAGPLFSLQNLATGALAPISCEADGAVRAVPETFAAFGVQALRAARESGAPTVLVDEIGRFERDCAPYLAELQALLDGPAAVVAVVKKEDLPHLNALRARSGAVQLDLDAEPPEAIRARLAPALPAPLHASAPVRLYRAGKCFGPGPLQLLELVARTGSLRTAAAAMGMAYSKAWGMLNELESQWGFAMVARRPGGAGGGGSLLTEPAWDLIRRYRALQWACDRAAQDAFAQQFGGMQ
;
A
#
# COMPACT_ATOMS: atom_id res chain seq x y z
N MET A 1 2.48 21.54 16.64
CA MET A 1 2.52 20.08 16.92
C MET A 1 2.62 19.35 15.59
N PRO A 2 3.38 18.25 15.52
CA PRO A 2 3.50 17.51 14.27
C PRO A 2 2.16 16.87 13.92
N ALA A 3 1.80 16.84 12.64
CA ALA A 3 0.47 16.40 12.22
C ALA A 3 0.32 14.88 12.35
N ARG A 4 -0.88 14.41 12.73
CA ARG A 4 -1.26 13.00 12.66
C ARG A 4 -2.47 12.88 11.76
N TYR A 5 -2.37 12.11 10.69
CA TYR A 5 -3.47 11.84 9.76
C TYR A 5 -3.90 10.39 9.94
N ILE A 6 -5.13 10.20 10.40
CA ILE A 6 -5.72 8.86 10.57
C ILE A 6 -6.74 8.68 9.44
N LEU A 7 -6.41 7.80 8.49
CA LEU A 7 -7.24 7.52 7.32
C LEU A 7 -8.04 6.26 7.58
N THR A 8 -9.36 6.35 7.48
CA THR A 8 -10.27 5.21 7.63
C THR A 8 -11.22 5.12 6.44
N GLY A 9 -11.91 3.99 6.31
CA GLY A 9 -12.91 3.78 5.26
C GLY A 9 -13.00 2.31 4.84
N ARG A 10 -14.04 1.97 4.09
CA ARG A 10 -14.26 0.61 3.58
C ARG A 10 -13.12 0.10 2.68
N PRO A 11 -12.98 -1.21 2.47
CA PRO A 11 -12.00 -1.73 1.52
C PRO A 11 -12.14 -1.09 0.14
N LEU A 12 -11.00 -0.84 -0.52
CA LEU A 12 -10.94 -0.27 -1.89
C LEU A 12 -11.49 1.16 -2.06
N CYS A 13 -11.79 1.91 -0.99
CA CYS A 13 -12.23 3.31 -1.11
C CYS A 13 -11.12 4.32 -1.47
N GLY A 14 -9.86 3.87 -1.63
CA GLY A 14 -8.75 4.74 -2.04
C GLY A 14 -7.83 5.24 -0.92
N LYS A 15 -7.89 4.66 0.29
CA LYS A 15 -7.04 5.05 1.44
C LYS A 15 -5.55 5.13 1.11
N THR A 16 -4.97 4.07 0.55
CA THR A 16 -3.56 4.03 0.12
C THR A 16 -3.23 5.14 -0.89
N SER A 17 -4.15 5.46 -1.81
CA SER A 17 -3.98 6.53 -2.79
C SER A 17 -4.02 7.93 -2.16
N LEU A 18 -4.85 8.12 -1.13
CA LEU A 18 -4.88 9.36 -0.36
C LEU A 18 -3.66 9.48 0.56
N ALA A 19 -3.23 8.40 1.20
CA ALA A 19 -2.00 8.35 1.99
C ALA A 19 -0.77 8.73 1.15
N ALA A 20 -0.64 8.18 -0.06
CA ALA A 20 0.41 8.53 -1.00
C ALA A 20 0.32 9.99 -1.49
N TRP A 21 -0.89 10.58 -1.55
CA TRP A 21 -1.08 12.00 -1.87
C TRP A 21 -0.63 12.91 -0.71
N LEU A 22 -0.96 12.55 0.53
CA LEU A 22 -0.50 13.24 1.74
C LEU A 22 1.02 13.16 1.87
N CYS A 23 1.59 11.97 1.72
CA CYS A 23 3.02 11.74 1.84
C CYS A 23 3.85 12.59 0.87
N ARG A 24 3.34 12.89 -0.34
CA ARG A 24 3.99 13.79 -1.31
C ARG A 24 3.92 15.28 -0.94
N ARG A 25 3.09 15.64 0.03
CA ARG A 25 2.89 17.01 0.53
C ARG A 25 3.49 17.25 1.91
N LEU A 26 3.86 16.19 2.60
CA LEU A 26 4.55 16.24 3.87
C LEU A 26 6.07 16.28 3.66
N PRO A 27 6.84 16.77 4.64
CA PRO A 27 8.29 16.83 4.54
C PRO A 27 8.92 15.46 4.25
N GLN A 28 9.96 15.44 3.42
CA GLN A 28 10.68 14.24 2.99
C GLN A 28 11.94 14.03 3.85
N PRO A 29 12.47 12.79 3.94
CA PRO A 29 11.93 11.56 3.37
C PRO A 29 10.74 11.01 4.16
N VAL A 30 9.93 10.19 3.50
CA VAL A 30 8.86 9.40 4.13
C VAL A 30 9.37 7.99 4.37
N LEU A 31 9.49 7.59 5.65
CA LEU A 31 9.85 6.23 6.04
C LEU A 31 8.67 5.51 6.69
N GLY A 32 8.88 4.28 7.15
CA GLY A 32 7.86 3.48 7.83
C GLY A 32 7.56 2.18 7.09
N VAL A 33 6.31 1.76 7.13
CA VAL A 33 5.91 0.43 6.64
C VAL A 33 4.63 0.46 5.82
N ARG A 34 4.53 -0.50 4.89
CA ARG A 34 3.32 -0.73 4.12
C ARG A 34 2.97 -2.22 4.03
N THR A 35 1.72 -2.58 4.27
CA THR A 35 1.13 -3.88 3.99
C THR A 35 0.84 -4.02 2.49
N VAL A 36 1.45 -5.01 1.85
CA VAL A 36 1.26 -5.32 0.42
C VAL A 36 0.73 -6.73 0.25
N CYS A 37 -0.13 -6.93 -0.75
CA CYS A 37 -0.60 -8.27 -1.13
C CYS A 37 0.50 -8.98 -1.91
N THR A 38 1.01 -10.10 -1.40
CA THR A 38 2.15 -10.84 -2.00
C THR A 38 1.81 -12.28 -2.35
N GLY A 39 0.59 -12.71 -2.07
CA GLY A 39 0.10 -14.03 -2.42
C GLY A 39 -1.40 -14.13 -2.25
N ARG A 40 -1.94 -15.31 -2.55
CA ARG A 40 -3.34 -15.65 -2.31
C ARG A 40 -3.47 -17.15 -2.07
N CYS A 41 -4.22 -17.50 -1.04
CA CYS A 41 -4.61 -18.87 -0.73
C CYS A 41 -6.10 -19.08 -0.99
N ALA A 42 -6.63 -20.28 -0.71
CA ALA A 42 -8.05 -20.57 -0.84
C ALA A 42 -8.91 -19.67 0.06
N ALA A 43 -8.42 -19.37 1.27
CA ALA A 43 -9.10 -18.54 2.25
C ALA A 43 -9.07 -17.04 1.94
N GLY A 44 -8.15 -16.57 1.07
CA GLY A 44 -8.05 -15.16 0.73
C GLY A 44 -6.63 -14.66 0.42
N PRO A 45 -6.47 -13.33 0.27
CA PRO A 45 -5.16 -12.73 0.00
C PRO A 45 -4.19 -12.92 1.18
N LEU A 46 -2.91 -13.12 0.84
CA LEU A 46 -1.80 -13.16 1.76
C LEU A 46 -1.00 -11.86 1.63
N PHE A 47 -0.50 -11.38 2.76
CA PHE A 47 0.12 -10.08 2.92
C PHE A 47 1.54 -10.17 3.47
N SER A 48 2.38 -9.26 3.01
CA SER A 48 3.70 -8.98 3.57
C SER A 48 3.78 -7.54 4.03
N LEU A 49 4.59 -7.29 5.04
CA LEU A 49 4.98 -5.95 5.46
C LEU A 49 6.23 -5.52 4.66
N GLN A 50 6.15 -4.35 4.05
CA GLN A 50 7.23 -3.71 3.33
C GLN A 50 7.87 -2.65 4.22
N ASN A 51 9.19 -2.66 4.34
CA ASN A 51 9.95 -1.55 4.92
C ASN A 51 10.21 -0.51 3.82
N LEU A 52 9.73 0.73 4.00
CA LEU A 52 9.84 1.78 2.98
C LEU A 52 11.28 2.29 2.82
N ALA A 53 12.11 2.17 3.85
CA ALA A 53 13.51 2.60 3.82
C ALA A 53 14.40 1.68 2.97
N THR A 54 14.10 0.38 2.92
CA THR A 54 14.95 -0.64 2.28
C THR A 54 14.27 -1.38 1.13
N GLY A 55 12.95 -1.24 0.99
CA GLY A 55 12.15 -2.00 0.03
C GLY A 55 11.94 -3.47 0.41
N ALA A 56 12.55 -3.94 1.51
CA ALA A 56 12.47 -5.32 1.96
C ALA A 56 11.04 -5.72 2.34
N LEU A 57 10.71 -7.00 2.14
CA LEU A 57 9.40 -7.59 2.38
C LEU A 57 9.51 -8.75 3.36
N ALA A 58 8.57 -8.84 4.30
CA ALA A 58 8.46 -9.98 5.21
C ALA A 58 6.98 -10.43 5.35
N PRO A 59 6.66 -11.74 5.23
CA PRO A 59 5.28 -12.23 5.32
C PRO A 59 4.64 -11.98 6.69
N ILE A 60 3.50 -11.30 6.73
CA ILE A 60 2.73 -11.03 7.96
C ILE A 60 1.43 -11.83 8.05
N SER A 61 1.15 -12.64 7.05
CA SER A 61 0.05 -13.59 7.08
C SER A 61 0.38 -14.88 6.34
N CYS A 62 -0.18 -16.00 6.80
CA CYS A 62 -0.09 -17.31 6.18
C CYS A 62 -1.47 -17.97 6.09
N GLU A 63 -1.58 -19.07 5.33
CA GLU A 63 -2.72 -19.96 5.40
C GLU A 63 -2.50 -20.97 6.54
N ALA A 64 -3.43 -21.01 7.49
CA ALA A 64 -3.47 -21.99 8.58
C ALA A 64 -4.92 -22.28 8.95
N ASP A 65 -5.24 -23.57 9.08
CA ASP A 65 -6.58 -24.09 9.39
C ASP A 65 -7.68 -23.55 8.46
N GLY A 66 -7.39 -23.51 7.14
CA GLY A 66 -8.32 -23.02 6.13
C GLY A 66 -8.66 -21.52 6.25
N ALA A 67 -7.84 -20.74 6.97
CA ALA A 67 -8.02 -19.31 7.18
C ALA A 67 -6.72 -18.54 6.96
N VAL A 68 -6.84 -17.25 6.60
CA VAL A 68 -5.69 -16.33 6.61
C VAL A 68 -5.41 -15.91 8.05
N ARG A 69 -4.27 -16.35 8.59
CA ARG A 69 -3.77 -16.07 9.95
C ARG A 69 -2.63 -15.07 9.92
N ALA A 70 -2.42 -14.35 11.03
CA ALA A 70 -1.28 -13.46 11.20
C ALA A 70 0.02 -14.27 11.42
N VAL A 71 1.17 -13.66 11.15
CA VAL A 71 2.50 -14.16 11.55
C VAL A 71 3.09 -13.16 12.57
N PRO A 72 2.78 -13.31 13.88
CA PRO A 72 3.17 -12.34 14.91
C PRO A 72 4.69 -12.14 15.03
N GLU A 73 5.47 -13.19 14.77
CA GLU A 73 6.93 -13.19 14.83
C GLU A 73 7.52 -12.21 13.81
N THR A 74 6.90 -12.08 12.63
CA THR A 74 7.32 -11.10 11.62
C THR A 74 7.11 -9.68 12.12
N PHE A 75 5.99 -9.39 12.80
CA PHE A 75 5.79 -8.07 13.39
C PHE A 75 6.82 -7.80 14.49
N ALA A 76 7.09 -8.78 15.35
CA ALA A 76 8.03 -8.64 16.47
C ALA A 76 9.49 -8.45 16.03
N ALA A 77 9.94 -9.16 14.98
CA ALA A 77 11.30 -9.08 14.50
C ALA A 77 11.49 -7.99 13.43
N PHE A 78 10.68 -8.01 12.37
CA PHE A 78 10.83 -7.12 11.22
C PHE A 78 10.05 -5.82 11.38
N GLY A 79 8.79 -5.90 11.82
CA GLY A 79 7.91 -4.74 11.96
C GLY A 79 8.41 -3.73 13.00
N VAL A 80 8.76 -4.22 14.20
CA VAL A 80 9.34 -3.41 15.30
C VAL A 80 10.61 -2.72 14.83
N GLN A 81 11.53 -3.46 14.20
CA GLN A 81 12.78 -2.89 13.70
C GLN A 81 12.52 -1.79 12.65
N ALA A 82 11.58 -2.00 11.73
CA ALA A 82 11.25 -1.02 10.71
C ALA A 82 10.66 0.28 11.29
N LEU A 83 9.71 0.16 12.25
CA LEU A 83 9.12 1.32 12.92
C LEU A 83 10.14 2.06 13.80
N ARG A 84 10.95 1.31 14.56
CA ARG A 84 12.01 1.87 15.40
C ARG A 84 13.05 2.61 14.57
N ALA A 85 13.53 2.00 13.48
CA ALA A 85 14.48 2.66 12.58
C ALA A 85 13.90 3.93 11.96
N ALA A 86 12.62 3.92 11.56
CA ALA A 86 11.95 5.13 11.07
C ALA A 86 11.92 6.23 12.16
N ARG A 87 11.58 5.88 13.40
CA ARG A 87 11.56 6.80 14.55
C ARG A 87 12.94 7.39 14.86
N GLU A 88 13.96 6.54 14.89
CA GLU A 88 15.33 6.90 15.30
C GLU A 88 16.13 7.58 14.19
N SER A 89 15.73 7.42 12.92
CA SER A 89 16.36 8.10 11.78
C SER A 89 16.17 9.63 11.77
N GLY A 90 15.22 10.15 12.56
CA GLY A 90 14.82 11.56 12.49
C GLY A 90 13.99 11.91 11.25
N ALA A 91 13.46 10.90 10.52
CA ALA A 91 12.59 11.14 9.37
C ALA A 91 11.39 12.03 9.77
N PRO A 92 11.13 13.11 9.01
CA PRO A 92 10.10 14.08 9.41
C PRO A 92 8.69 13.55 9.17
N THR A 93 8.53 12.52 8.34
CA THR A 93 7.24 11.88 8.05
C THR A 93 7.36 10.36 8.11
N VAL A 94 6.41 9.71 8.78
CA VAL A 94 6.27 8.26 8.87
C VAL A 94 4.92 7.81 8.33
N LEU A 95 4.94 6.83 7.42
CA LEU A 95 3.76 6.16 6.87
C LEU A 95 3.59 4.78 7.51
N VAL A 96 2.37 4.48 7.96
CA VAL A 96 1.96 3.15 8.38
C VAL A 96 0.67 2.77 7.63
N ASP A 97 0.80 2.01 6.55
CA ASP A 97 -0.29 1.70 5.61
C ASP A 97 -0.35 0.20 5.32
N GLU A 98 -1.08 -0.64 6.02
CA GLU A 98 -2.34 -0.39 6.72
C GLU A 98 -2.36 -1.21 8.01
N ILE A 99 -2.88 -0.61 9.08
CA ILE A 99 -3.02 -1.17 10.43
C ILE A 99 -4.38 -1.85 10.53
N GLY A 100 -4.41 -3.11 10.98
CA GLY A 100 -5.65 -3.87 11.10
C GLY A 100 -5.60 -4.96 12.16
N ARG A 101 -6.19 -6.10 11.83
CA ARG A 101 -6.30 -7.27 12.72
C ARG A 101 -5.00 -8.07 12.89
N PHE A 102 -4.00 -7.90 12.02
CA PHE A 102 -2.81 -8.76 12.04
C PHE A 102 -1.81 -8.35 13.13
N GLU A 103 -1.85 -7.09 13.54
CA GLU A 103 -0.99 -6.46 14.53
C GLU A 103 -1.46 -6.70 15.98
N ARG A 104 -2.70 -7.18 16.15
CA ARG A 104 -3.44 -7.17 17.43
C ARG A 104 -2.71 -7.91 18.57
N ASP A 105 -2.02 -9.00 18.23
CA ASP A 105 -1.36 -9.90 19.20
C ASP A 105 0.15 -9.59 19.32
N CYS A 106 0.63 -8.47 18.76
CA CYS A 106 2.03 -8.06 18.82
C CYS A 106 2.22 -6.78 19.63
N ALA A 107 2.22 -6.91 20.96
CA ALA A 107 2.39 -5.77 21.88
C ALA A 107 3.65 -4.92 21.61
N PRO A 108 4.83 -5.49 21.28
CA PRO A 108 6.01 -4.68 20.95
C PRO A 108 5.81 -3.80 19.71
N TYR A 109 5.12 -4.30 18.69
CA TYR A 109 4.82 -3.52 17.48
C TYR A 109 3.85 -2.39 17.77
N LEU A 110 2.80 -2.66 18.56
CA LEU A 110 1.83 -1.64 18.99
C LEU A 110 2.49 -0.56 19.86
N ALA A 111 3.46 -0.93 20.69
CA ALA A 111 4.23 0.03 21.49
C ALA A 111 5.08 0.98 20.62
N GLU A 112 5.78 0.47 19.59
CA GLU A 112 6.51 1.32 18.65
C GLU A 112 5.57 2.22 17.83
N LEU A 113 4.40 1.72 17.44
CA LEU A 113 3.37 2.53 16.77
C LEU A 113 2.90 3.69 17.67
N GLN A 114 2.66 3.43 18.95
CA GLN A 114 2.31 4.48 19.91
C GLN A 114 3.45 5.49 20.07
N ALA A 115 4.69 5.02 20.21
CA ALA A 115 5.87 5.87 20.31
C ALA A 115 6.06 6.77 19.07
N LEU A 116 5.76 6.28 17.87
CA LEU A 116 5.73 7.08 16.65
C LEU A 116 4.68 8.18 16.70
N LEU A 117 3.47 7.86 17.16
CA LEU A 117 2.35 8.80 17.25
C LEU A 117 2.56 9.87 18.34
N ASP A 118 3.31 9.56 19.39
CA ASP A 118 3.71 10.48 20.45
C ASP A 118 4.99 11.27 20.09
N GLY A 119 5.74 10.80 19.09
CA GLY A 119 7.02 11.37 18.66
C GLY A 119 6.93 12.65 17.81
N PRO A 120 8.07 13.22 17.41
CA PRO A 120 8.11 14.52 16.72
C PRO A 120 7.77 14.45 15.22
N ALA A 121 7.74 13.26 14.61
CA ALA A 121 7.44 13.10 13.18
C ALA A 121 5.94 13.32 12.88
N ALA A 122 5.64 13.77 11.67
CA ALA A 122 4.30 13.65 11.13
C ALA A 122 3.98 12.17 10.87
N VAL A 123 2.78 11.72 11.21
CA VAL A 123 2.37 10.31 11.00
C VAL A 123 1.15 10.25 10.09
N VAL A 124 1.25 9.46 9.03
CA VAL A 124 0.12 9.08 8.18
C VAL A 124 -0.18 7.61 8.47
N ALA A 125 -1.29 7.34 9.16
CA ALA A 125 -1.71 6.00 9.50
C ALA A 125 -2.99 5.64 8.76
N VAL A 126 -2.96 4.55 7.99
CA VAL A 126 -4.16 3.97 7.38
C VAL A 126 -4.68 2.89 8.32
N VAL A 127 -5.89 3.08 8.81
CA VAL A 127 -6.49 2.25 9.86
C VAL A 127 -7.76 1.61 9.32
N LYS A 128 -7.82 0.28 9.40
CA LYS A 128 -9.04 -0.44 9.04
C LYS A 128 -10.14 -0.24 10.09
N LYS A 129 -11.38 -0.48 9.68
CA LYS A 129 -12.58 -0.18 10.49
C LYS A 129 -13.05 -1.34 11.38
N GLU A 130 -12.29 -2.43 11.54
CA GLU A 130 -12.66 -3.50 12.48
C GLU A 130 -12.78 -2.96 13.91
N ASP A 131 -13.67 -3.57 14.69
CA ASP A 131 -13.85 -3.25 16.10
C ASP A 131 -12.79 -4.00 16.94
N LEU A 132 -11.63 -3.36 17.11
CA LEU A 132 -10.50 -3.88 17.87
C LEU A 132 -9.95 -2.78 18.77
N PRO A 133 -9.54 -3.07 20.03
CA PRO A 133 -9.13 -2.05 20.98
C PRO A 133 -8.06 -1.07 20.46
N HIS A 134 -7.01 -1.56 19.80
CA HIS A 134 -5.95 -0.71 19.26
C HIS A 134 -6.41 0.15 18.07
N LEU A 135 -7.30 -0.38 17.21
CA LEU A 135 -7.86 0.40 16.10
C LEU A 135 -8.83 1.48 16.60
N ASN A 136 -9.62 1.17 17.64
CA ASN A 136 -10.52 2.11 18.29
C ASN A 136 -9.73 3.26 18.93
N ALA A 137 -8.64 2.95 19.63
CA ALA A 137 -7.75 3.94 20.21
C ALA A 137 -7.15 4.89 19.15
N LEU A 138 -6.73 4.37 18.00
CA LEU A 138 -6.22 5.18 16.88
C LEU A 138 -7.29 6.11 16.30
N ARG A 139 -8.51 5.60 16.11
CA ARG A 139 -9.65 6.38 15.60
C ARG A 139 -10.14 7.44 16.58
N ALA A 140 -9.99 7.19 17.88
CA ALA A 140 -10.37 8.13 18.94
C ALA A 140 -9.25 9.10 19.34
N ARG A 141 -8.07 9.04 18.69
CA ARG A 141 -6.91 9.83 19.08
C ARG A 141 -7.17 11.33 18.99
N SER A 142 -7.10 12.02 20.12
CA SER A 142 -7.23 13.47 20.21
C SER A 142 -6.10 14.18 19.48
N GLY A 143 -6.41 15.27 18.76
CA GLY A 143 -5.42 16.07 18.03
C GLY A 143 -4.96 15.46 16.70
N ALA A 144 -5.48 14.29 16.32
CA ALA A 144 -5.28 13.74 14.99
C ALA A 144 -6.34 14.26 14.00
N VAL A 145 -5.91 14.54 12.77
CA VAL A 145 -6.80 14.83 11.64
C VAL A 145 -7.44 13.53 11.19
N GLN A 146 -8.72 13.38 11.47
CA GLN A 146 -9.51 12.21 11.08
C GLN A 146 -9.99 12.36 9.64
N LEU A 147 -9.67 11.38 8.80
CA LEU A 147 -10.00 11.34 7.38
C LEU A 147 -10.79 10.06 7.08
N ASP A 148 -12.11 10.11 7.21
CA ASP A 148 -12.99 8.99 6.90
C ASP A 148 -13.49 9.06 5.46
N LEU A 149 -12.97 8.16 4.61
CA LEU A 149 -13.31 8.09 3.19
C LEU A 149 -14.72 7.53 2.91
N ASP A 150 -15.42 7.01 3.92
CA ASP A 150 -16.83 6.65 3.79
C ASP A 150 -17.75 7.86 4.04
N ALA A 151 -17.27 8.87 4.78
CA ALA A 151 -18.02 10.08 5.09
C ALA A 151 -17.71 11.22 4.09
N GLU A 152 -16.45 11.33 3.66
CA GLU A 152 -15.99 12.36 2.74
C GLU A 152 -15.18 11.70 1.61
N PRO A 153 -15.56 11.87 0.33
CA PRO A 153 -14.85 11.19 -0.75
C PRO A 153 -13.43 11.77 -0.94
N PRO A 154 -12.48 11.00 -1.48
CA PRO A 154 -11.06 11.40 -1.53
C PRO A 154 -10.79 12.76 -2.19
N GLU A 155 -11.55 13.13 -3.22
CA GLU A 155 -11.44 14.41 -3.91
C GLU A 155 -11.81 15.60 -3.03
N ALA A 156 -12.85 15.46 -2.19
CA ALA A 156 -13.26 16.49 -1.26
C ALA A 156 -12.21 16.67 -0.14
N ILE A 157 -11.69 15.56 0.40
CA ILE A 157 -10.60 15.60 1.39
C ILE A 157 -9.37 16.33 0.80
N ARG A 158 -8.99 16.00 -0.44
CA ARG A 158 -7.86 16.66 -1.12
C ARG A 158 -8.09 18.15 -1.28
N ALA A 159 -9.28 18.57 -1.72
CA ALA A 159 -9.62 19.97 -1.89
C ALA A 159 -9.56 20.74 -0.55
N ARG A 160 -10.08 20.14 0.52
CA ARG A 160 -10.08 20.71 1.87
C ARG A 160 -8.67 20.85 2.46
N LEU A 161 -7.79 19.87 2.24
CA LEU A 161 -6.45 19.86 2.81
C LEU A 161 -5.41 20.61 1.96
N ALA A 162 -5.60 20.72 0.65
CA ALA A 162 -4.62 21.32 -0.26
C ALA A 162 -4.15 22.74 0.14
N PRO A 163 -4.99 23.66 0.65
CA PRO A 163 -4.54 24.98 1.08
C PRO A 163 -3.56 24.95 2.25
N ALA A 164 -3.72 24.01 3.18
CA ALA A 164 -2.85 23.85 4.35
C ALA A 164 -1.65 22.93 4.10
N LEU A 165 -1.67 22.18 2.98
CA LEU A 165 -0.63 21.26 2.55
C LEU A 165 -0.22 21.60 1.11
N PRO A 166 0.50 22.72 0.91
CA PRO A 166 0.97 23.10 -0.41
C PRO A 166 1.82 21.98 -1.00
N ALA A 167 1.76 21.81 -2.33
CA ALA A 167 2.56 20.80 -3.00
C ALA A 167 4.03 21.25 -3.04
N PRO A 168 4.94 20.64 -2.27
CA PRO A 168 6.34 20.98 -2.36
C PRO A 168 6.88 20.54 -3.72
N LEU A 169 7.95 21.21 -4.16
CA LEU A 169 8.77 20.72 -5.26
C LEU A 169 9.30 19.32 -4.86
N HIS A 170 9.07 18.33 -5.72
CA HIS A 170 9.51 16.96 -5.49
C HIS A 170 9.79 16.25 -6.82
N ALA A 171 10.68 15.27 -6.80
CA ALA A 171 10.86 14.34 -7.91
C ALA A 171 9.84 13.20 -7.89
N SER A 172 9.50 12.71 -9.08
CA SER A 172 8.65 11.55 -9.29
C SER A 172 9.17 10.77 -10.49
N ALA A 173 9.41 9.46 -10.32
CA ALA A 173 10.02 8.61 -11.35
C ALA A 173 9.15 7.38 -11.67
N PRO A 174 7.99 7.56 -12.33
CA PRO A 174 7.15 6.43 -12.72
C PRO A 174 7.85 5.56 -13.75
N VAL A 175 8.28 4.37 -13.34
CA VAL A 175 8.90 3.38 -14.22
C VAL A 175 7.86 2.74 -15.14
N ARG A 176 8.24 2.48 -16.40
CA ARG A 176 7.44 1.72 -17.37
C ARG A 176 8.37 0.77 -18.11
N LEU A 177 7.90 -0.45 -18.37
CA LEU A 177 8.65 -1.45 -19.13
C LEU A 177 8.21 -1.42 -20.59
N TYR A 178 9.16 -1.58 -21.51
CA TYR A 178 8.94 -1.55 -22.95
C TYR A 178 9.60 -2.76 -23.63
N ARG A 179 8.95 -3.25 -24.69
CA ARG A 179 9.56 -4.01 -25.79
C ARG A 179 9.39 -3.17 -27.06
N ALA A 180 8.75 -3.71 -28.10
CA ALA A 180 8.31 -2.92 -29.27
C ALA A 180 7.28 -1.85 -28.91
N GLY A 181 6.56 -2.02 -27.80
CA GLY A 181 5.68 -1.04 -27.19
C GLY A 181 5.69 -1.15 -25.66
N LYS A 182 4.92 -0.31 -24.99
CA LYS A 182 4.79 -0.36 -23.52
C LYS A 182 4.19 -1.71 -23.10
N CYS A 183 4.91 -2.46 -22.28
CA CYS A 183 4.48 -3.77 -21.83
C CYS A 183 4.15 -3.94 -20.37
N PHE A 184 4.56 -3.00 -19.52
CA PHE A 184 4.11 -2.97 -18.14
C PHE A 184 4.28 -1.57 -17.54
N GLY A 185 3.56 -1.29 -16.45
CA GLY A 185 3.63 0.00 -15.78
C GLY A 185 2.60 0.13 -14.67
N PRO A 186 2.35 1.35 -14.17
CA PRO A 186 1.48 1.58 -13.02
C PRO A 186 0.05 1.06 -13.19
N GLY A 187 -0.54 1.19 -14.39
CA GLY A 187 -1.89 0.71 -14.69
C GLY A 187 -2.03 -0.82 -14.65
N PRO A 188 -1.26 -1.57 -15.46
CA PRO A 188 -1.19 -3.02 -15.38
C PRO A 188 -0.89 -3.57 -13.98
N LEU A 189 0.06 -2.97 -13.26
CA LEU A 189 0.36 -3.34 -11.89
C LEU A 189 -0.88 -3.20 -11.00
N GLN A 190 -1.55 -2.04 -11.04
CA GLN A 190 -2.73 -1.77 -10.23
C GLN A 190 -3.86 -2.78 -10.52
N LEU A 191 -4.07 -3.14 -11.79
CA LEU A 191 -5.06 -4.15 -12.18
C LEU A 191 -4.73 -5.51 -11.54
N LEU A 192 -3.50 -6.00 -11.70
CA LEU A 192 -3.10 -7.31 -11.16
C LEU A 192 -3.14 -7.35 -9.63
N GLU A 193 -2.74 -6.28 -8.95
CA GLU A 193 -2.81 -6.20 -7.49
C GLU A 193 -4.26 -6.18 -6.97
N LEU A 194 -5.17 -5.54 -7.70
CA LEU A 194 -6.60 -5.57 -7.36
C LEU A 194 -7.19 -6.96 -7.64
N VAL A 195 -6.76 -7.64 -8.71
CA VAL A 195 -7.13 -9.04 -8.96
C VAL A 195 -6.62 -9.93 -7.82
N ALA A 196 -5.36 -9.77 -7.40
CA ALA A 196 -4.80 -10.51 -6.27
C ALA A 196 -5.61 -10.33 -4.98
N ARG A 197 -6.00 -9.09 -4.67
CA ARG A 197 -6.78 -8.78 -3.46
C ARG A 197 -8.21 -9.32 -3.54
N THR A 198 -8.88 -9.14 -4.67
CA THR A 198 -10.32 -9.41 -4.81
C THR A 198 -10.64 -10.82 -5.29
N GLY A 199 -9.72 -11.46 -6.02
CA GLY A 199 -9.94 -12.73 -6.72
C GLY A 199 -10.87 -12.59 -7.94
N SER A 200 -11.14 -11.36 -8.41
CA SER A 200 -12.11 -11.10 -9.46
C SER A 200 -11.65 -9.94 -10.34
N LEU A 201 -11.45 -10.21 -11.63
CA LEU A 201 -11.15 -9.15 -12.60
C LEU A 201 -12.28 -8.12 -12.72
N ARG A 202 -13.53 -8.55 -12.57
CA ARG A 202 -14.69 -7.63 -12.58
C ARG A 202 -14.64 -6.65 -11.41
N THR A 203 -14.37 -7.15 -10.21
CA THR A 203 -14.26 -6.32 -9.01
C THR A 203 -13.04 -5.40 -9.09
N ALA A 204 -11.93 -5.89 -9.64
CA ALA A 204 -10.74 -5.07 -9.92
C ALA A 204 -11.03 -3.94 -10.91
N ALA A 205 -11.74 -4.23 -12.01
CA ALA A 205 -12.14 -3.23 -13.00
C ALA A 205 -13.01 -2.13 -12.39
N ALA A 206 -14.02 -2.52 -11.60
CA ALA A 206 -14.90 -1.59 -10.88
C ALA A 206 -14.11 -0.69 -9.90
N ALA A 207 -13.16 -1.27 -9.15
CA ALA A 207 -12.30 -0.53 -8.23
C ALA A 207 -11.34 0.45 -8.94
N MET A 208 -11.04 0.22 -10.22
CA MET A 208 -10.28 1.16 -11.07
C MET A 208 -11.17 2.17 -11.80
N GLY A 209 -12.49 2.13 -11.62
CA GLY A 209 -13.42 2.98 -12.36
C GLY A 209 -13.41 2.72 -13.87
N MET A 210 -13.14 1.49 -14.30
CA MET A 210 -13.10 1.12 -15.72
C MET A 210 -14.08 0.00 -16.08
N ALA A 211 -14.51 -0.02 -17.34
CA ALA A 211 -15.34 -1.09 -17.88
C ALA A 211 -14.62 -2.44 -17.82
N TYR A 212 -15.36 -3.51 -17.55
CA TYR A 212 -14.84 -4.87 -17.52
C TYR A 212 -14.15 -5.27 -18.84
N SER A 213 -14.71 -4.87 -19.99
CA SER A 213 -14.11 -5.11 -21.32
C SER A 213 -12.73 -4.48 -21.47
N LYS A 214 -12.52 -3.29 -20.90
CA LYS A 214 -11.21 -2.61 -20.89
C LYS A 214 -10.20 -3.36 -20.00
N ALA A 215 -10.65 -3.87 -18.85
CA ALA A 215 -9.83 -4.72 -17.99
C ALA A 215 -9.40 -6.01 -18.71
N TRP A 216 -10.33 -6.65 -19.40
CA TRP A 216 -10.09 -7.86 -20.19
C TRP A 216 -9.11 -7.60 -21.34
N GLY A 217 -9.28 -6.49 -22.08
CA GLY A 217 -8.36 -6.08 -23.13
C GLY A 217 -6.94 -5.83 -22.60
N MET A 218 -6.82 -5.14 -21.46
CA MET A 218 -5.52 -4.93 -20.80
C MET A 218 -4.87 -6.26 -20.39
N LEU A 219 -5.65 -7.21 -19.86
CA LEU A 219 -5.16 -8.52 -19.47
C LEU A 219 -4.66 -9.33 -20.67
N ASN A 220 -5.43 -9.38 -21.76
CA ASN A 220 -5.04 -10.11 -22.97
C ASN A 220 -3.79 -9.51 -23.61
N GLU A 221 -3.67 -8.19 -23.63
CA GLU A 221 -2.47 -7.51 -24.12
C GLU A 221 -1.24 -7.88 -23.28
N LEU A 222 -1.40 -7.91 -21.95
CA LEU A 222 -0.33 -8.36 -21.05
C LEU A 222 0.05 -9.82 -21.33
N GLU A 223 -0.91 -10.73 -21.44
CA GLU A 223 -0.63 -12.14 -21.70
C GLU A 223 0.09 -12.34 -23.05
N SER A 224 -0.34 -11.62 -24.09
CA SER A 224 0.29 -11.63 -25.42
C SER A 224 1.75 -11.15 -25.36
N GLN A 225 2.00 -10.02 -24.70
CA GLN A 225 3.32 -9.41 -24.66
C GLN A 225 4.30 -10.11 -23.71
N TRP A 226 3.80 -10.84 -22.71
CA TRP A 226 4.61 -11.56 -21.73
C TRP A 226 4.73 -13.06 -21.99
N GLY A 227 3.89 -13.62 -22.86
CA GLY A 227 3.96 -15.03 -23.27
C GLY A 227 3.49 -16.02 -22.21
N PHE A 228 2.78 -15.55 -21.17
CA PHE A 228 2.21 -16.40 -20.13
C PHE A 228 0.88 -15.83 -19.63
N ALA A 229 0.01 -16.72 -19.14
CA ALA A 229 -1.27 -16.33 -18.56
C ALA A 229 -1.06 -15.53 -17.27
N MET A 230 -1.72 -14.38 -17.15
CA MET A 230 -1.65 -13.53 -15.96
C MET A 230 -2.58 -14.07 -14.87
N VAL A 231 -3.70 -14.67 -15.27
CA VAL A 231 -4.67 -15.29 -14.37
C VAL A 231 -4.93 -16.75 -14.75
N ALA A 232 -4.99 -17.63 -13.76
CA ALA A 232 -5.51 -18.98 -13.91
C ALA A 232 -7.03 -18.92 -14.09
N ARG A 233 -7.53 -19.48 -15.20
CA ARG A 233 -8.97 -19.59 -15.47
C ARG A 233 -9.53 -20.81 -14.73
N ARG A 234 -10.44 -20.60 -13.78
CA ARG A 234 -11.30 -21.68 -13.27
C ARG A 234 -12.59 -21.73 -14.11
N PRO A 235 -13.02 -22.91 -14.60
CA PRO A 235 -14.33 -23.07 -15.22
C PRO A 235 -15.41 -22.54 -14.26
N GLY A 236 -16.29 -21.67 -14.77
CA GLY A 236 -17.32 -21.02 -13.96
C GLY A 236 -18.45 -21.99 -13.60
N GLY A 237 -18.48 -22.44 -12.35
CA GLY A 237 -19.70 -22.96 -11.73
C GLY A 237 -20.57 -21.85 -11.13
N ALA A 238 -21.66 -22.22 -10.46
CA ALA A 238 -22.70 -21.31 -9.92
C ALA A 238 -22.21 -20.18 -8.99
N GLY A 239 -20.95 -20.23 -8.52
CA GLY A 239 -20.31 -19.17 -7.72
C GLY A 239 -19.43 -18.17 -8.48
N GLY A 240 -19.31 -18.28 -9.81
CA GLY A 240 -18.45 -17.44 -10.65
C GLY A 240 -16.98 -17.86 -10.62
N GLY A 241 -16.40 -18.10 -11.81
CA GLY A 241 -14.98 -18.45 -11.93
C GLY A 241 -14.08 -17.33 -11.39
N GLY A 242 -13.23 -17.64 -10.41
CA GLY A 242 -12.28 -16.70 -9.84
C GLY A 242 -11.13 -16.36 -10.81
N SER A 243 -10.58 -15.15 -10.68
CA SER A 243 -9.35 -14.72 -11.36
C SER A 243 -8.20 -14.77 -10.35
N LEU A 244 -7.49 -15.89 -10.31
CA LEU A 244 -6.31 -16.04 -9.45
C LEU A 244 -5.07 -15.73 -10.27
N LEU A 245 -4.17 -14.90 -9.76
CA LEU A 245 -2.89 -14.67 -10.44
C LEU A 245 -2.09 -15.97 -10.54
N THR A 246 -1.39 -16.15 -11.66
CA THR A 246 -0.43 -17.23 -11.83
C THR A 246 0.89 -16.91 -11.11
N GLU A 247 1.72 -17.92 -10.87
CA GLU A 247 3.07 -17.71 -10.29
C GLU A 247 3.95 -16.77 -11.13
N PRO A 248 4.00 -16.87 -12.49
CA PRO A 248 4.71 -15.89 -13.30
C PRO A 248 4.18 -14.45 -13.15
N ALA A 249 2.87 -14.27 -12.99
CA ALA A 249 2.29 -12.94 -12.77
C ALA A 249 2.70 -12.36 -11.40
N TRP A 250 2.73 -13.19 -10.36
CA TRP A 250 3.27 -12.81 -9.06
C TRP A 250 4.75 -12.43 -9.13
N ASP A 251 5.55 -13.20 -9.85
CA ASP A 251 6.97 -12.88 -10.03
C ASP A 251 7.19 -11.55 -10.76
N LEU A 252 6.40 -11.28 -11.80
CA LEU A 252 6.39 -10.00 -12.51
C LEU A 252 6.06 -8.83 -11.56
N ILE A 253 5.02 -8.96 -10.74
CA ILE A 253 4.66 -7.94 -9.74
C ILE A 253 5.81 -7.70 -8.77
N ARG A 254 6.41 -8.76 -8.22
CA ARG A 254 7.52 -8.65 -7.26
C ARG A 254 8.71 -7.91 -7.87
N ARG A 255 9.15 -8.31 -9.07
CA ARG A 255 10.27 -7.67 -9.79
C ARG A 255 9.97 -6.21 -10.10
N TYR A 256 8.77 -5.93 -10.60
CA TYR A 256 8.37 -4.57 -10.93
C TYR A 256 8.30 -3.67 -9.68
N ARG A 257 7.80 -4.18 -8.55
CA ARG A 257 7.76 -3.44 -7.28
C ARG A 257 9.16 -3.15 -6.74
N ALA A 258 10.07 -4.10 -6.82
CA ALA A 258 11.47 -3.89 -6.44
C ALA A 258 12.14 -2.82 -7.32
N LEU A 259 11.93 -2.87 -8.64
CA LEU A 259 12.42 -1.87 -9.58
C LEU A 259 11.82 -0.48 -9.30
N GLN A 260 10.50 -0.41 -9.06
CA GLN A 260 9.81 0.84 -8.75
C GLN A 260 10.40 1.48 -7.49
N TRP A 261 10.60 0.70 -6.42
CA TRP A 261 11.21 1.20 -5.20
C TRP A 261 12.64 1.73 -5.45
N ALA A 262 13.47 0.98 -6.19
CA ALA A 262 14.84 1.40 -6.48
C ALA A 262 14.90 2.69 -7.31
N CYS A 263 14.05 2.83 -8.33
CA CYS A 263 13.96 4.04 -9.13
C CYS A 263 13.42 5.24 -8.34
N ASP A 264 12.37 5.03 -7.53
CA ASP A 264 11.82 6.09 -6.66
C ASP A 264 12.90 6.56 -5.67
N ARG A 265 13.67 5.64 -5.09
CA ARG A 265 14.77 5.97 -4.17
C ARG A 265 15.88 6.75 -4.87
N ALA A 266 16.35 6.26 -6.02
CA ALA A 266 17.40 6.93 -6.78
C ALA A 266 16.98 8.34 -7.24
N ALA A 267 15.71 8.51 -7.62
CA ALA A 267 15.18 9.82 -8.00
C ALA A 267 15.09 10.78 -6.81
N GLN A 268 14.72 10.29 -5.62
CA GLN A 268 14.73 11.08 -4.39
C GLN A 268 16.15 11.50 -3.99
N ASP A 269 17.11 10.59 -4.04
CA ASP A 269 18.50 10.87 -3.71
C ASP A 269 19.11 11.90 -4.69
N ALA A 270 18.86 11.72 -6.00
CA ALA A 270 19.27 12.69 -7.02
C ALA A 270 18.59 14.06 -6.82
N PHE A 271 17.30 14.09 -6.49
CA PHE A 271 16.59 15.33 -6.22
C PHE A 271 17.18 16.07 -5.01
N ALA A 272 17.45 15.36 -3.91
CA ALA A 272 18.07 15.97 -2.73
C ALA A 272 19.46 16.56 -3.04
N GLN A 273 20.26 15.88 -3.87
CA GLN A 273 21.58 16.38 -4.28
C GLN A 273 21.50 17.64 -5.15
N GLN A 274 20.53 17.71 -6.06
CA GLN A 274 20.43 18.81 -7.03
C GLN A 274 19.61 20.01 -6.50
N PHE A 275 18.64 19.77 -5.60
CA PHE A 275 17.67 20.77 -5.16
C PHE A 275 17.63 21.01 -3.64
N GLY A 276 18.45 20.32 -2.83
CA GLY A 276 18.38 20.34 -1.35
C GLY A 276 18.61 21.69 -0.66
N GLY A 277 18.95 22.74 -1.40
CA GLY A 277 19.09 24.12 -0.90
C GLY A 277 18.11 25.13 -1.52
N MET A 278 17.20 24.70 -2.40
CA MET A 278 16.18 25.56 -3.00
C MET A 278 14.89 25.43 -2.19
N GLN A 279 14.53 26.48 -1.44
CA GLN A 279 13.23 26.60 -0.78
C GLN A 279 12.20 27.24 -1.71
#